data_AF-A0A7Y3DTL4-F1
#
_entry.id   AF-A0A7Y3DTL4-F1
#
_cell.length_a   1.000
_cell.length_b   1.000
_cell.length_c   1.000
_cell.angle_alpha   90.00
_cell.angle_beta   90.00
_cell.angle_gamma   90.00
#
_symmetry.space_group_name_H-M   'P 1'
#
loop_
_entity.id
_entity.type
_entity.pdbx_description
1 polymer ?
#
loop_
_entity_poly.entity_id
_entity_poly.type
_entity_poly.pdbx_seq_one_letter_code
_entity_poly.pdbx_strand_id
1 'polypeptide(L)'
;MKNTPDSYQIDFLKLVIDSLPHPFYVIDTKDYTVKLANSAASRERLDEKTTCHALSHRQDSPCDSEDHPCPVEMIKRTKKPVIVEHIHYDQNDNPRNVEVHAYPILDNAGNVSRVIEYSL
;
A
#
# COMPACT_ATOMS: atom_id res chain seq x y z
N MET A 1 -15.47 -26.98 -11.19
CA MET A 1 -14.04 -27.22 -11.46
C MET A 1 -13.33 -27.18 -10.11
N LYS A 2 -12.53 -28.20 -9.75
CA LYS A 2 -11.84 -28.23 -8.45
C LYS A 2 -10.60 -27.33 -8.54
N ASN A 3 -10.53 -26.30 -7.71
CA ASN A 3 -9.38 -25.42 -7.56
C ASN A 3 -8.13 -26.24 -7.17
N THR A 4 -6.98 -25.98 -7.80
CA THR A 4 -5.70 -26.57 -7.40
C THR A 4 -5.30 -26.06 -6.01
N PRO A 5 -4.50 -26.81 -5.23
CA PRO A 5 -4.09 -26.39 -3.88
C PRO A 5 -3.51 -24.96 -3.83
N ASP A 6 -2.75 -24.57 -4.84
CA ASP A 6 -2.16 -23.22 -4.96
C ASP A 6 -3.21 -22.13 -5.19
N SER A 7 -4.26 -22.41 -5.97
CA SER A 7 -5.35 -21.45 -6.19
C SER A 7 -6.18 -21.23 -4.92
N TYR A 8 -6.37 -22.26 -4.10
CA TYR A 8 -7.09 -22.12 -2.82
C TYR A 8 -6.36 -21.20 -1.85
N GLN A 9 -5.04 -21.32 -1.72
CA GLN A 9 -4.26 -20.46 -0.83
C GLN A 9 -4.27 -19.00 -1.29
N ILE A 10 -4.20 -18.75 -2.60
CA ILE A 10 -4.29 -17.40 -3.16
C ILE A 10 -5.67 -16.80 -2.90
N ASP A 11 -6.74 -17.56 -3.16
CA ASP A 11 -8.12 -17.10 -2.95
C ASP A 11 -8.38 -16.82 -1.47
N PHE A 12 -7.91 -17.69 -0.57
CA PHE A 12 -8.03 -17.48 0.87
C PHE A 12 -7.29 -16.24 1.34
N LEU A 13 -6.05 -16.04 0.89
CA LEU A 13 -5.27 -14.84 1.26
C LEU A 13 -5.96 -13.56 0.77
N LYS A 14 -6.47 -13.55 -0.46
CA LYS A 14 -7.24 -12.41 -0.98
C LYS A 14 -8.46 -12.13 -0.12
N LEU A 15 -9.23 -13.15 0.22
CA LEU A 15 -10.41 -13.01 1.08
C LEU A 15 -10.06 -12.40 2.45
N VAL A 16 -8.97 -12.86 3.07
CA VAL A 16 -8.50 -12.32 4.36
C VAL A 16 -8.15 -10.84 4.24
N ILE A 17 -7.38 -10.46 3.22
CA ILE A 17 -6.96 -9.06 3.02
C ILE A 17 -8.16 -8.16 2.64
N ASP A 18 -9.10 -8.66 1.83
CA ASP A 18 -10.33 -7.95 1.48
C ASP A 18 -11.31 -7.81 2.64
N SER A 19 -11.21 -8.66 3.68
CA SER A 19 -12.04 -8.54 4.87
C SER A 19 -11.63 -7.39 5.80
N LEU A 20 -10.46 -6.78 5.58
CA LEU A 20 -10.02 -5.62 6.34
C LEU A 20 -10.84 -4.38 5.93
N PRO A 21 -11.46 -3.66 6.89
CA PRO A 21 -12.32 -2.52 6.57
C PRO A 21 -11.56 -1.25 6.18
N HIS A 22 -10.22 -1.30 6.27
CA HIS A 22 -9.32 -0.18 6.03
C HIS A 22 -8.57 -0.37 4.71
N PRO A 23 -8.23 0.71 3.98
CA PRO A 23 -7.37 0.62 2.81
C PRO A 23 -6.06 -0.09 3.17
N PHE A 24 -5.70 -1.10 2.37
CA PHE A 24 -4.48 -1.89 2.54
C PHE A 24 -3.76 -2.00 1.20
N TYR A 25 -2.44 -1.80 1.22
CA TYR A 25 -1.58 -1.79 0.05
C TYR A 25 -0.32 -2.62 0.25
N VAL A 26 0.18 -3.20 -0.84
CA VAL A 26 1.57 -3.67 -0.96
C VAL A 26 2.23 -2.85 -2.05
N ILE A 27 3.26 -2.08 -1.68
CA ILE A 27 3.93 -1.11 -2.55
C ILE A 27 5.34 -1.60 -2.86
N ASP A 28 5.74 -1.57 -4.12
CA ASP A 28 7.11 -1.84 -4.53
C ASP A 28 8.00 -0.62 -4.28
N THR A 29 9.11 -0.84 -3.58
CA THR A 29 9.98 0.26 -3.13
C THR A 29 10.85 0.86 -4.23
N LYS A 30 10.95 0.20 -5.39
CA LYS A 30 11.78 0.66 -6.52
C LYS A 30 11.08 1.74 -7.33
N ASP A 31 9.78 1.59 -7.54
CA ASP A 31 9.00 2.43 -8.45
C ASP A 31 7.64 2.88 -7.87
N TYR A 32 7.39 2.61 -6.58
CA TYR A 32 6.17 2.98 -5.85
C TYR A 32 4.89 2.35 -6.42
N THR A 33 5.00 1.35 -7.29
CA THR A 33 3.84 0.68 -7.87
C THR A 33 3.11 -0.15 -6.82
N VAL A 34 1.78 -0.05 -6.81
CA VAL A 34 0.91 -0.82 -5.94
C VAL A 34 0.75 -2.22 -6.53
N LYS A 35 1.39 -3.20 -5.90
CA LYS A 35 1.35 -4.62 -6.31
C LYS A 35 0.09 -5.35 -5.82
N LEU A 36 -0.52 -4.85 -4.74
CA LEU A 36 -1.78 -5.35 -4.21
C LEU A 36 -2.50 -4.19 -3.53
N ALA A 37 -3.82 -4.12 -3.73
CA ALA A 37 -4.73 -3.31 -2.93
C ALA A 37 -5.95 -4.15 -2.56
N ASN A 38 -6.49 -3.93 -1.37
CA ASN A 38 -7.74 -4.58 -0.96
C ASN A 38 -8.98 -3.82 -1.46
N SER A 39 -10.14 -4.44 -1.33
CA SER A 39 -11.42 -3.86 -1.77
C SER A 39 -11.81 -2.54 -1.10
N ALA A 40 -11.31 -2.26 0.12
CA ALA A 40 -11.49 -1.00 0.81
C ALA A 40 -10.68 0.15 0.19
N ALA A 41 -9.51 -0.16 -0.36
CA ALA A 41 -8.66 0.78 -1.08
C ALA A 41 -9.12 1.02 -2.52
N SER A 42 -9.41 -0.06 -3.27
CA SER A 42 -9.91 0.02 -4.63
C SER A 42 -10.73 -1.23 -4.97
N ARG A 43 -11.94 -1.03 -5.50
CA ARG A 43 -12.77 -2.13 -6.02
C ARG A 43 -12.45 -2.46 -7.48
N GLU A 44 -11.76 -1.56 -8.16
CA GLU A 44 -11.38 -1.73 -9.56
C GLU A 44 -9.99 -2.35 -9.66
N ARG A 45 -9.77 -3.10 -10.74
CA ARG A 45 -8.46 -3.66 -11.06
C ARG A 45 -7.50 -2.50 -11.33
N LEU A 46 -6.49 -2.38 -10.48
CA LEU A 46 -5.41 -1.41 -10.68
C LEU A 46 -4.64 -1.75 -11.97
N ASP A 47 -4.27 -0.71 -12.71
CA ASP A 47 -3.26 -0.84 -13.76
C ASP A 47 -1.93 -1.24 -13.12
N GLU A 48 -1.12 -2.06 -13.80
CA GLU A 48 0.17 -2.54 -13.32
C GLU A 48 1.16 -1.41 -13.00
N LYS A 49 0.89 -0.22 -13.54
CA LYS A 49 1.69 1.00 -13.35
C LYS A 49 1.14 1.94 -12.27
N THR A 50 0.02 1.59 -11.63
CA THR A 50 -0.59 2.48 -10.64
C THR A 50 0.34 2.64 -9.44
N THR A 51 0.75 3.87 -9.14
CA THR A 51 1.62 4.17 -8.00
C THR A 51 0.83 4.61 -6.77
N CYS A 52 1.42 4.48 -5.59
CA CYS A 52 0.75 4.88 -4.34
C CYS A 52 0.43 6.39 -4.31
N HIS A 53 1.33 7.23 -4.84
CA HIS A 53 1.13 8.68 -4.86
C HIS A 53 0.03 9.13 -5.83
N ALA A 54 -0.12 8.44 -6.97
CA ALA A 54 -1.22 8.71 -7.88
C ALA A 54 -2.56 8.23 -7.29
N LEU A 55 -2.56 7.06 -6.66
CA LEU A 55 -3.77 6.44 -6.11
C LEU A 55 -4.31 7.14 -4.86
N SER A 56 -3.44 7.44 -3.89
CA SER A 56 -3.84 7.96 -2.57
C SER A 56 -3.81 9.48 -2.47
N HIS A 57 -2.92 10.14 -3.21
CA HIS A 57 -2.69 11.58 -3.11
C HIS A 57 -2.98 12.35 -4.41
N ARG A 58 -3.30 11.67 -5.51
CA ARG A 58 -3.51 12.28 -6.84
C ARG A 58 -2.29 13.09 -7.32
N GLN A 59 -1.10 12.64 -6.95
CA GLN A 59 0.16 13.27 -7.30
C GLN A 59 0.90 12.48 -8.37
N ASP A 60 1.66 13.18 -9.20
CA ASP A 60 2.51 12.55 -10.23
C ASP A 60 3.88 12.10 -9.69
N SER A 61 4.22 12.47 -8.46
CA SER A 61 5.48 12.15 -7.79
C SER A 61 5.27 11.63 -6.37
N PRO A 62 6.23 10.87 -5.81
CA PRO A 62 6.19 10.44 -4.41
C PRO A 62 6.09 11.62 -3.45
N CYS A 63 5.53 11.37 -2.27
CA CYS A 63 5.44 12.37 -1.21
C CYS A 63 6.85 12.82 -0.79
N ASP A 64 7.12 14.11 -0.82
CA ASP A 64 8.45 14.67 -0.56
C ASP A 64 8.43 15.88 0.37
N SER A 65 7.25 16.27 0.89
CA SER A 65 7.12 17.41 1.78
C SER A 65 7.52 17.07 3.22
N GLU A 66 8.03 18.07 3.95
CA GLU A 66 8.35 17.94 5.38
C GLU A 66 7.11 17.61 6.22
N ASP A 67 5.95 18.14 5.83
CA ASP A 67 4.68 17.92 6.52
C ASP A 67 4.04 16.55 6.22
N HIS A 68 4.38 15.93 5.08
CA HIS A 68 3.86 14.62 4.67
C HIS A 68 4.99 13.70 4.21
N PRO A 69 5.87 13.26 5.12
CA PRO A 69 6.99 12.41 4.76
C PRO A 69 6.48 11.07 4.21
N CYS A 70 7.12 10.59 3.14
CA CYS A 70 6.78 9.31 2.54
C CYS A 70 7.16 8.14 3.48
N PRO A 71 6.19 7.31 3.92
CA PRO A 71 6.46 6.13 4.75
C PRO A 71 7.41 5.16 4.06
N VAL A 72 7.27 4.99 2.74
CA VAL A 72 8.13 4.10 1.94
C VAL A 72 9.60 4.52 2.02
N GLU A 73 9.90 5.81 1.87
CA GLU A 73 11.27 6.31 1.96
C GLU A 73 11.84 6.22 3.38
N MET A 74 11.03 6.47 4.40
CA MET A 74 11.42 6.28 5.80
C MET A 74 11.78 4.81 6.08
N ILE A 75 10.96 3.87 5.60
CA ILE A 75 11.20 2.43 5.77
C ILE A 75 12.41 1.97 4.97
N LYS A 76 12.59 2.42 3.72
CA LYS A 76 13.79 2.07 2.93
C LYS A 76 15.07 2.44 3.65
N ARG A 77 15.10 3.60 4.31
CA ARG A 77 16.25 4.07 5.09
C ARG A 77 16.43 3.32 6.40
N THR A 78 15.35 3.06 7.13
CA THR A 78 15.42 2.57 8.52
C THR A 78 15.27 1.06 8.66
N LYS A 79 14.66 0.40 7.68
CA LYS A 79 14.21 -1.01 7.70
C LYS A 79 13.31 -1.33 8.90
N LYS A 80 12.61 -0.33 9.44
CA LYS A 80 11.74 -0.45 10.62
C LYS A 80 10.32 -0.01 10.27
N PRO A 81 9.30 -0.52 10.97
CA PRO A 81 7.94 0.01 10.84
C PRO A 81 7.87 1.50 11.18
N VAL A 82 6.93 2.21 10.57
CA VAL A 82 6.66 3.62 10.83
C VAL A 82 5.15 3.86 10.90
N ILE A 83 4.76 4.85 11.70
CA ILE A 83 3.41 5.40 11.77
C ILE A 83 3.54 6.91 11.50
N VAL A 84 2.74 7.44 10.58
CA VAL A 84 2.70 8.88 10.25
C VAL A 84 1.25 9.33 10.01
N GLU A 85 0.99 10.63 10.19
CA GLU A 85 -0.28 11.24 9.83
C GLU A 85 -0.22 11.81 8.42
N HIS A 86 -1.18 11.44 7.55
CA HIS A 86 -1.28 11.89 6.17
C HIS A 86 -2.66 12.50 5.89
N ILE A 87 -2.75 13.25 4.80
CA ILE A 87 -4.03 13.63 4.18
C ILE A 87 -4.22 12.79 2.91
N HIS A 88 -5.20 11.91 2.94
CA HIS A 88 -5.64 11.13 1.77
C HIS A 88 -6.92 11.73 1.18
N TYR A 89 -7.17 11.50 -0.10
CA TYR A 89 -8.39 11.93 -0.77
C TYR A 89 -9.31 10.74 -1.01
N ASP A 90 -10.60 10.88 -0.68
CA ASP A 90 -11.59 9.86 -1.01
C ASP A 90 -12.03 9.94 -2.49
N GLN A 91 -12.91 9.02 -2.89
CA GLN A 91 -13.43 8.94 -4.27
C GLN A 91 -14.16 10.22 -4.71
N ASN A 92 -14.67 11.01 -3.78
CA ASN A 92 -15.37 12.26 -4.03
C ASN A 92 -14.46 13.49 -3.87
N ASP A 93 -13.13 13.29 -3.80
CA ASP A 93 -12.12 14.34 -3.64
C ASP A 93 -12.16 15.08 -2.30
N ASN A 94 -12.74 14.47 -1.26
CA ASN A 94 -12.70 15.05 0.08
C ASN A 94 -11.40 14.65 0.80
N PRO A 95 -10.67 15.60 1.39
CA PRO A 95 -9.50 15.29 2.19
C PRO A 95 -9.90 14.61 3.51
N ARG A 96 -9.13 13.60 3.92
CA ARG A 96 -9.26 12.92 5.20
C ARG A 96 -7.90 12.81 5.86
N ASN A 97 -7.84 13.24 7.12
CA ASN A 97 -6.69 12.93 7.97
C ASN A 97 -6.75 11.43 8.29
N VAL A 98 -5.65 10.74 8.03
CA VAL A 98 -5.52 9.31 8.27
C VAL A 98 -4.21 9.03 8.98
N GLU A 99 -4.22 8.01 9.82
CA GLU A 99 -2.98 7.47 10.39
C GLU A 99 -2.49 6.34 9.48
N VAL A 100 -1.34 6.53 8.85
CA VAL A 100 -0.72 5.56 7.95
C VAL A 100 0.26 4.71 8.73
N HIS A 101 0.01 3.40 8.73
CA HIS A 101 0.86 2.39 9.33
C HIS A 101 1.58 1.63 8.23
N ALA A 102 2.91 1.62 8.26
CA ALA A 102 3.71 1.00 7.22
C ALA A 102 4.80 0.09 7.76
N TYR A 103 5.00 -1.05 7.09
CA TYR A 103 5.91 -2.14 7.52
C TYR A 103 6.80 -2.64 6.37
N PRO A 104 8.09 -2.89 6.61
CA PRO A 104 8.99 -3.43 5.60
C PRO A 104 8.71 -4.90 5.28
N ILE A 105 8.76 -5.25 4.00
CA ILE A 105 8.98 -6.63 3.52
C ILE A 105 10.41 -6.70 2.97
N LEU A 106 11.23 -7.56 3.58
CA LEU A 106 12.62 -7.74 3.20
C LEU A 106 12.78 -8.82 2.13
N ASP A 107 13.70 -8.60 1.19
CA ASP A 107 14.19 -9.66 0.30
C ASP A 107 15.24 -10.56 0.98
N ASN A 108 15.73 -11.57 0.26
CA ASN A 108 16.74 -12.50 0.75
C ASN A 108 18.10 -11.84 1.05
N ALA A 109 18.36 -10.65 0.51
CA ALA A 109 19.56 -9.86 0.78
C ALA A 109 19.35 -8.88 1.95
N GLY A 110 18.17 -8.88 2.58
CA GLY A 110 17.81 -8.00 3.68
C GLY A 110 17.50 -6.57 3.26
N ASN A 111 17.25 -6.31 1.97
CA ASN A 111 16.79 -5.01 1.49
C ASN A 111 15.28 -4.92 1.58
N VAL A 112 14.75 -3.72 1.84
CA VAL A 112 13.31 -3.49 1.76
C VAL A 112 12.93 -3.60 0.29
N SER A 113 12.21 -4.66 -0.08
CA SER A 113 11.75 -4.87 -1.46
C SER A 113 10.35 -4.30 -1.65
N ARG A 114 9.51 -4.43 -0.62
CA ARG A 114 8.14 -3.92 -0.61
C ARG A 114 7.81 -3.32 0.74
N VAL A 115 6.76 -2.53 0.77
CA VAL A 115 6.16 -1.98 1.98
C VAL A 115 4.70 -2.41 2.03
N ILE A 116 4.26 -2.90 3.18
CA ILE A 116 2.84 -3.01 3.50
C ILE A 116 2.41 -1.67 4.08
N GLU A 117 1.28 -1.14 3.64
CA GLU A 117 0.72 0.10 4.15
C GLU A 117 -0.78 -0.08 4.40
N TYR A 118 -1.30 0.43 5.52
CA TYR A 118 -2.73 0.60 5.73
C TYR A 118 -3.04 1.91 6.47
N SER A 119 -4.25 2.42 6.27
CA SER A 119 -4.69 3.72 6.79
C SER A 119 -5.90 3.59 7.71
N LEU A 120 -5.84 4.19 8.90
CA LEU A 120 -6.93 4.26 9.88
C LEU A 120 -7.63 5.62 9.87
#